data_AF-A0A6G0Y1S2-F1
#
_entry.id   AF-A0A6G0Y1S2-F1
#
_cell.length_a   1.000
_cell.length_b   1.000
_cell.length_c   1.000
_cell.angle_alpha   90.00
_cell.angle_beta   90.00
_cell.angle_gamma   90.00
#
_symmetry.space_group_name_H-M   'P 1'
#
loop_
_entity.id
_entity.type
_entity.pdbx_description
1 polymer ?
#
loop_
_entity_poly.entity_id
_entity_poly.type
_entity_poly.pdbx_seq_one_letter_code
_entity_poly.pdbx_strand_id
1 'polypeptide(L)'
;MFNCDQCPSVFNLKHNLMTHQKTYSDIRFPCTICQTTYSYITDDHGKRTSSANTTSVARAKKARTGLVKPSGLLKFRRLAIVKSCEMIERTYIKLLNEKDEYSGRGSGFNNVSIDGLLLTVYKYIPMSRSSYIELPMFIERKRGTINPQNNDEECFKWAILAKHVTRTTVCRIGENYKQHENKYNFDGISFPTPLSDIPKFEKNNVNVSVNVYGIEKKFMKFPTYEVYPLRVVDEEKATTSTCFEKVHRVIQFNQSDWLAEYINLNTEMRKKAKNVFEKDFFKLMNNAIFGKTMQSKRKEMELVSCERRLQKLINKRTFKHCTNYNENLNVVAFENKMIKFDKPIYIGFACIISRQMTYADLATNPSLLNGMDTANLPSAHPCYVADRKKSTGFFSDEVDGNIITEFCALRAKSYAFEVYAGEEDEGKGKEDRVGEKIKAKGIRVYVVKNHMTLEDYIKYLFGKERVELHRENMSIWSFNHQLVTIKTTNLTYNNYDDKRV
;
A
#
# COMPACT_ATOMS: atom_id res chain seq x y z
N MET A 1 9.18 -60.30 -26.41
CA MET A 1 9.66 -59.86 -27.74
C MET A 1 8.50 -59.21 -28.48
N PHE A 2 8.76 -58.14 -29.22
CA PHE A 2 7.79 -57.32 -29.94
C PHE A 2 8.01 -57.48 -31.44
N ASN A 3 7.02 -57.97 -32.17
CA ASN A 3 7.13 -58.26 -33.60
C ASN A 3 6.56 -57.10 -34.42
N CYS A 4 7.09 -56.89 -35.62
CA CYS A 4 6.53 -55.92 -36.56
C CYS A 4 5.38 -56.53 -37.37
N ASP A 5 4.28 -55.80 -37.52
CA ASP A 5 3.09 -56.27 -38.23
C ASP A 5 3.25 -56.21 -39.76
N GLN A 6 4.34 -55.61 -40.25
CA GLN A 6 4.62 -55.36 -41.68
C GLN A 6 5.90 -56.05 -42.17
N CYS A 7 6.66 -56.72 -41.29
CA CYS A 7 7.84 -57.51 -41.66
C CYS A 7 8.21 -58.53 -40.57
N PRO A 8 8.99 -59.58 -40.88
CA PRO A 8 9.33 -60.65 -39.92
C PRO A 8 10.34 -60.24 -38.83
N SER A 9 10.63 -58.95 -38.64
CA SER A 9 11.60 -58.47 -37.66
C SER A 9 11.04 -58.54 -36.23
N VAL A 10 11.86 -59.03 -35.30
CA VAL A 10 11.53 -59.21 -33.88
C VAL A 10 12.45 -58.36 -33.00
N PHE A 11 11.86 -57.58 -32.09
CA PHE A 11 12.58 -56.63 -31.24
C PHE A 11 12.43 -56.95 -29.75
N ASN A 12 13.52 -56.79 -28.99
CA ASN A 12 13.50 -57.05 -27.55
C ASN A 12 12.82 -55.94 -26.72
N LEU A 13 12.79 -54.71 -27.25
CA LEU A 13 12.22 -53.54 -26.57
C LEU A 13 11.21 -52.82 -27.46
N LYS A 14 10.07 -52.41 -26.87
CA LYS A 14 8.94 -51.80 -27.58
C LYS A 14 9.31 -50.51 -28.32
N HIS A 15 10.26 -49.73 -27.78
CA HIS A 15 10.68 -48.48 -28.42
C HIS A 15 11.42 -48.71 -29.75
N ASN A 16 12.16 -49.81 -29.88
CA ASN A 16 12.87 -50.18 -31.11
C ASN A 16 11.88 -50.57 -32.22
N LEU A 17 10.81 -51.31 -31.86
CA LEU A 17 9.70 -51.59 -32.77
C LEU A 17 9.03 -50.30 -33.24
N MET A 18 8.75 -49.35 -32.33
CA MET A 18 8.13 -48.07 -32.67
C MET A 18 9.02 -47.18 -33.57
N THR A 19 10.34 -47.24 -33.46
CA THR A 19 11.25 -46.55 -34.39
C THR A 19 11.31 -47.24 -35.74
N HIS A 20 11.33 -48.57 -35.77
CA HIS A 20 11.30 -49.34 -37.01
C HIS A 20 9.99 -49.12 -37.78
N GLN A 21 8.84 -49.08 -37.12
CA GLN A 21 7.55 -48.82 -37.78
C GLN A 21 7.47 -47.44 -38.45
N LYS A 22 8.34 -46.48 -38.09
CA LYS A 22 8.41 -45.16 -38.74
C LYS A 22 9.16 -45.17 -40.08
N THR A 23 9.84 -46.25 -40.45
CA THR A 23 10.41 -46.36 -41.81
C THR A 23 9.33 -46.56 -42.87
N TYR A 24 8.12 -46.97 -42.47
CA TYR A 24 6.96 -47.10 -43.36
C TYR A 24 6.11 -45.82 -43.47
N SER A 25 6.51 -44.69 -42.86
CA SER A 25 5.72 -43.45 -42.94
C SER A 25 6.16 -42.57 -44.11
N ASP A 26 5.27 -42.37 -45.09
CA ASP A 26 5.51 -41.80 -46.44
C ASP A 26 5.81 -40.30 -46.54
N ILE A 27 6.26 -39.61 -45.48
CA ILE A 27 6.52 -38.17 -45.56
C ILE A 27 8.01 -37.91 -45.71
N ARG A 28 8.45 -37.49 -46.91
CA ARG A 28 9.83 -37.09 -47.21
C ARG A 28 9.95 -35.57 -47.42
N PHE A 29 11.03 -34.98 -46.92
CA PHE A 29 11.39 -33.57 -47.01
C PHE A 29 12.41 -33.36 -48.15
N PRO A 30 12.16 -32.46 -49.11
CA PRO A 30 13.08 -32.19 -50.21
C PRO A 30 14.24 -31.28 -49.79
N CYS A 31 15.46 -31.55 -50.26
CA CYS A 31 16.59 -30.63 -50.14
C CYS A 31 16.51 -29.54 -51.21
N THR A 32 16.77 -28.29 -50.81
CA THR A 32 16.67 -27.10 -51.67
C THR A 32 17.87 -26.92 -52.61
N ILE A 33 18.93 -27.72 -52.46
CA ILE A 33 20.20 -27.57 -53.20
C ILE A 33 20.41 -28.73 -54.19
N CYS A 34 20.10 -29.96 -53.78
CA CYS A 34 20.16 -31.14 -54.63
C CYS A 34 18.86 -31.92 -54.42
N GLN A 35 18.09 -32.19 -55.47
CA GLN A 35 16.68 -32.66 -55.46
C GLN A 35 16.38 -34.01 -54.75
N THR A 36 17.26 -34.47 -53.87
CA THR A 36 17.11 -35.61 -52.97
C THR A 36 16.11 -35.34 -51.84
N THR A 37 15.45 -36.41 -51.36
CA THR A 37 14.40 -36.35 -50.34
C THR A 37 14.77 -37.18 -49.10
N TYR A 38 14.52 -36.66 -47.90
CA TYR A 38 14.96 -37.21 -46.61
C TYR A 38 13.78 -37.41 -45.64
N SER A 39 13.87 -38.31 -44.67
CA SER A 39 12.79 -38.57 -43.70
C SER A 39 12.80 -37.67 -42.45
N TYR A 40 13.79 -36.77 -42.31
CA TYR A 40 13.91 -35.81 -41.21
C TYR A 40 14.78 -34.60 -41.61
N ILE A 41 14.66 -33.49 -40.88
CA ILE A 41 15.52 -32.29 -41.01
C ILE A 41 16.25 -32.02 -39.68
N THR A 42 17.42 -31.38 -39.73
CA THR A 42 18.23 -30.99 -38.56
C THR A 42 18.38 -29.49 -38.50
N ASP A 43 18.25 -28.90 -37.31
CA ASP A 43 18.58 -27.49 -37.08
C ASP A 43 20.10 -27.26 -36.95
N ASP A 44 20.51 -25.99 -36.96
CA ASP A 44 21.91 -25.52 -36.92
C ASP A 44 22.67 -25.94 -35.64
N HIS A 45 21.96 -26.51 -34.66
CA HIS A 45 22.49 -27.06 -33.42
C HIS A 45 22.46 -28.60 -33.38
N GLY A 46 22.24 -29.25 -34.54
CA GLY A 46 22.32 -30.70 -34.71
C GLY A 46 21.09 -31.48 -34.23
N LYS A 47 19.95 -30.81 -33.95
CA LYS A 47 18.76 -31.46 -33.40
C LYS A 47 17.82 -31.92 -34.51
N ARG A 48 17.51 -33.22 -34.54
CA ARG A 48 16.62 -33.85 -35.53
C ARG A 48 15.14 -33.58 -35.21
N THR A 49 14.42 -32.98 -36.15
CA THR A 49 12.96 -32.77 -36.10
C THR A 49 12.25 -33.70 -37.09
N SER A 50 11.28 -34.48 -36.58
CA SER A 50 10.33 -35.29 -37.36
C SER A 50 8.90 -34.94 -36.97
N SER A 51 7.93 -35.16 -37.85
CA SER A 51 6.50 -34.85 -37.63
C SER A 51 5.87 -35.57 -36.43
N ALA A 52 6.51 -36.61 -35.90
CA ALA A 52 6.09 -37.30 -34.68
C ALA A 52 6.34 -36.46 -33.39
N ASN A 53 7.28 -35.52 -33.42
CA ASN A 53 7.58 -34.66 -32.26
C ASN A 53 6.52 -33.57 -32.05
N THR A 54 5.83 -33.12 -33.10
CA THR A 54 4.74 -32.14 -32.98
C THR A 54 3.45 -32.78 -32.45
N THR A 55 3.13 -34.00 -32.86
CA THR A 55 1.95 -34.75 -32.38
C THR A 55 2.09 -35.28 -30.96
N SER A 56 3.29 -35.67 -30.52
CA SER A 56 3.56 -36.06 -29.12
C SER A 56 3.52 -34.86 -28.17
N VAL A 57 4.01 -33.68 -28.59
CA VAL A 57 3.86 -32.43 -27.82
C VAL A 57 2.38 -31.98 -27.76
N ALA A 58 1.62 -32.16 -28.84
CA ALA A 58 0.17 -31.91 -28.83
C ALA A 58 -0.59 -32.88 -27.92
N ARG A 59 -0.27 -34.18 -27.92
CA ARG A 59 -0.84 -35.17 -27.00
C ARG A 59 -0.43 -34.93 -25.55
N ALA A 60 0.81 -34.53 -25.28
CA ALA A 60 1.26 -34.18 -23.93
C ALA A 60 0.54 -32.92 -23.40
N LYS A 61 0.27 -31.93 -24.26
CA LYS A 61 -0.60 -30.78 -23.91
C LYS A 61 -2.04 -31.22 -23.66
N LYS A 62 -2.61 -32.11 -24.49
CA LYS A 62 -4.00 -32.59 -24.37
C LYS A 62 -4.23 -33.51 -23.16
N ALA A 63 -3.23 -34.31 -22.78
CA ALA A 63 -3.24 -35.13 -21.57
C ALA A 63 -3.07 -34.28 -20.29
N ARG A 64 -2.30 -33.18 -20.36
CA ARG A 64 -2.11 -32.24 -19.25
C ARG A 64 -3.34 -31.34 -19.03
N THR A 65 -4.14 -31.07 -20.06
CA THR A 65 -5.45 -30.42 -19.94
C THR A 65 -6.56 -31.35 -19.44
N GLY A 66 -6.39 -32.67 -19.52
CA GLY A 66 -7.35 -33.67 -19.02
C GLY A 66 -7.17 -34.12 -17.56
N LEU A 67 -6.11 -33.69 -16.88
CA LEU A 67 -5.77 -34.10 -15.50
C LEU A 67 -6.04 -33.04 -14.44
N VAL A 68 -6.69 -31.93 -14.78
CA VAL A 68 -7.31 -31.04 -13.79
C VAL A 68 -8.73 -31.51 -13.54
N LYS A 69 -8.88 -32.59 -12.77
CA LYS A 69 -10.14 -32.88 -12.09
C LYS A 69 -10.32 -31.79 -11.03
N PRO A 70 -11.37 -30.95 -11.07
CA PRO A 70 -11.68 -30.06 -9.97
C PRO A 70 -12.03 -30.91 -8.76
N SER A 71 -11.26 -30.77 -7.69
CA SER A 71 -11.61 -31.29 -6.38
C SER A 71 -12.87 -30.55 -5.92
N GLY A 72 -14.03 -31.20 -5.99
CA GLY A 72 -15.30 -30.69 -5.46
C GLY A 72 -16.34 -30.31 -6.51
N LEU A 73 -16.93 -31.32 -7.15
CA LEU A 73 -18.21 -31.19 -7.85
C LEU A 73 -19.32 -31.03 -6.79
N LEU A 74 -19.52 -29.79 -6.31
CA LEU A 74 -20.75 -29.41 -5.61
C LEU A 74 -21.86 -29.33 -6.65
N LYS A 75 -22.85 -30.24 -6.56
CA LYS A 75 -24.07 -30.21 -7.36
C LYS A 75 -24.76 -28.84 -7.21
N PHE A 76 -24.61 -27.96 -8.19
CA PHE A 76 -25.40 -26.73 -8.28
C PHE A 76 -26.86 -27.10 -8.63
N ARG A 77 -27.81 -26.67 -7.79
CA ARG A 77 -29.24 -26.80 -8.08
C ARG A 77 -29.60 -25.95 -9.32
N ARG A 78 -30.39 -26.52 -10.24
CA ARG A 78 -30.85 -25.90 -11.51
C ARG A 78 -31.34 -24.46 -11.40
N LEU A 79 -31.88 -24.02 -10.24
CA LEU A 79 -32.35 -22.64 -10.04
C LEU A 79 -31.24 -21.57 -10.08
N ALA A 80 -29.99 -21.90 -9.71
CA ALA A 80 -28.91 -20.90 -9.65
C ALA A 80 -28.37 -20.51 -11.04
N ILE A 81 -28.46 -21.40 -12.03
CA ILE A 81 -27.95 -21.19 -13.39
C ILE A 81 -28.85 -20.21 -14.17
N VAL A 82 -30.15 -20.22 -13.91
CA VAL A 82 -31.12 -19.37 -14.61
C VAL A 82 -30.96 -17.89 -14.23
N LYS A 83 -30.75 -17.59 -12.92
CA LYS A 83 -30.54 -16.21 -12.45
C LYS A 83 -29.23 -15.58 -12.93
N SER A 84 -28.19 -16.37 -13.21
CA SER A 84 -26.91 -15.83 -13.69
C SER A 84 -26.97 -15.34 -15.14
N CYS A 85 -27.75 -15.98 -16.02
CA CYS A 85 -27.84 -15.55 -17.42
C CYS A 85 -28.51 -14.18 -17.56
N GLU A 86 -29.64 -13.93 -16.90
CA GLU A 86 -30.31 -12.62 -16.94
C GLU A 86 -29.43 -11.48 -16.43
N MET A 87 -28.64 -11.74 -15.38
CA MET A 87 -27.74 -10.72 -14.81
C MET A 87 -26.62 -10.37 -15.78
N ILE A 88 -26.08 -11.37 -16.49
CA ILE A 88 -25.05 -11.17 -17.51
C ILE A 88 -25.60 -10.35 -18.68
N GLU A 89 -26.80 -10.69 -19.17
CA GLU A 89 -27.46 -9.95 -20.25
C GLU A 89 -27.73 -8.49 -19.88
N ARG A 90 -28.26 -8.20 -18.68
CA ARG A 90 -28.47 -6.82 -18.22
C ARG A 90 -27.16 -6.03 -18.10
N THR A 91 -26.10 -6.67 -17.62
CA THR A 91 -24.79 -6.03 -17.47
C THR A 91 -24.16 -5.73 -18.84
N TYR A 92 -24.34 -6.64 -19.80
CA TYR A 92 -23.91 -6.46 -21.18
C TYR A 92 -24.64 -5.30 -21.87
N ILE A 93 -25.97 -5.20 -21.71
CA ILE A 93 -26.76 -4.09 -22.23
C ILE A 93 -26.31 -2.75 -21.63
N LYS A 94 -26.00 -2.71 -20.33
CA LYS A 94 -25.51 -1.50 -19.66
C LYS A 94 -24.16 -1.04 -20.23
N LEU A 95 -23.24 -1.97 -20.49
CA LEU A 95 -21.95 -1.67 -21.09
C LEU A 95 -22.07 -1.14 -22.53
N LEU A 96 -23.02 -1.65 -23.31
CA LEU A 96 -23.30 -1.12 -24.64
C LEU A 96 -23.82 0.32 -24.59
N ASN A 97 -24.76 0.61 -23.68
CA ASN A 97 -25.28 1.96 -23.50
C ASN A 97 -24.19 2.96 -23.04
N GLU A 98 -23.33 2.55 -22.10
CA GLU A 98 -22.20 3.38 -21.68
C GLU A 98 -21.21 3.64 -22.83
N LYS A 99 -20.96 2.63 -23.69
CA LYS A 99 -20.12 2.80 -24.89
C LYS A 99 -20.71 3.84 -25.85
N ASP A 100 -22.01 3.78 -26.10
CA ASP A 100 -22.70 4.71 -27.01
C ASP A 100 -22.69 6.15 -26.43
N GLU A 101 -22.90 6.28 -25.12
CA GLU A 101 -22.86 7.57 -24.42
C GLU A 101 -21.44 8.18 -24.43
N TYR A 102 -20.39 7.37 -24.26
CA TYR A 102 -18.99 7.82 -24.36
C TYR A 102 -18.63 8.28 -25.78
N SER A 103 -19.18 7.63 -26.80
CA SER A 103 -18.94 7.96 -28.21
C SER A 103 -19.61 9.30 -28.58
N GLY A 104 -20.72 9.65 -27.93
CA GLY A 104 -21.44 10.91 -28.14
C GLY A 104 -20.82 12.15 -27.49
N ARG A 105 -19.87 12.01 -26.55
CA ARG A 105 -19.34 13.13 -25.75
C ARG A 105 -18.16 13.90 -26.38
N GLY A 106 -17.90 13.73 -27.68
CA GLY A 106 -16.97 14.58 -28.44
C GLY A 106 -15.51 14.57 -27.97
N SER A 107 -15.11 13.60 -27.15
CA SER A 107 -13.77 13.55 -26.52
C SER A 107 -12.62 13.22 -27.48
N GLY A 108 -12.90 12.94 -28.76
CA GLY A 108 -11.90 12.62 -29.78
C GLY A 108 -11.22 11.25 -29.63
N PHE A 109 -11.57 10.46 -28.61
CA PHE A 109 -11.07 9.10 -28.41
C PHE A 109 -12.04 8.06 -28.98
N ASN A 110 -11.54 7.22 -29.88
CA ASN A 110 -12.29 6.06 -30.41
C ASN A 110 -11.96 4.80 -29.59
N ASN A 111 -12.98 4.17 -29.01
CA ASN A 111 -12.83 2.88 -28.35
C ASN A 111 -12.67 1.77 -29.40
N VAL A 112 -11.49 1.13 -29.44
CA VAL A 112 -11.12 0.15 -30.48
C VAL A 112 -11.61 -1.26 -30.14
N SER A 113 -11.44 -1.73 -28.90
CA SER A 113 -11.90 -3.06 -28.45
C SER A 113 -12.00 -3.14 -26.93
N ILE A 114 -12.86 -4.04 -26.44
CA ILE A 114 -12.91 -4.46 -25.04
C ILE A 114 -12.21 -5.82 -24.95
N ASP A 115 -11.03 -5.87 -24.37
CA ASP A 115 -10.18 -7.07 -24.35
C ASP A 115 -10.74 -8.21 -23.47
N GLY A 116 -11.68 -7.92 -22.56
CA GLY A 116 -12.40 -8.93 -21.80
C GLY A 116 -13.20 -8.38 -20.62
N LEU A 117 -14.17 -9.16 -20.13
CA LEU A 117 -14.99 -8.84 -18.96
C LEU A 117 -14.59 -9.74 -17.78
N LEU A 118 -14.23 -9.14 -16.64
CA LEU A 118 -13.94 -9.88 -15.41
C LEU A 118 -15.20 -10.02 -14.56
N LEU A 119 -15.85 -11.18 -14.61
CA LEU A 119 -17.01 -11.49 -13.77
C LEU A 119 -16.56 -12.17 -12.47
N THR A 120 -16.80 -11.53 -11.32
CA THR A 120 -16.48 -12.12 -10.01
C THR A 120 -17.75 -12.57 -9.31
N VAL A 121 -17.94 -13.88 -9.15
CA VAL A 121 -19.10 -14.47 -8.48
C VAL A 121 -18.73 -14.81 -7.05
N TYR A 122 -19.38 -14.16 -6.09
CA TYR A 122 -19.20 -14.44 -4.66
C TYR A 122 -20.27 -15.40 -4.16
N LYS A 123 -19.86 -16.42 -3.39
CA LYS A 123 -20.79 -17.30 -2.69
C LYS A 123 -21.35 -16.55 -1.49
N TYR A 124 -22.59 -16.08 -1.61
CA TYR A 124 -23.31 -15.49 -0.48
C TYR A 124 -23.73 -16.60 0.50
N ILE A 125 -23.03 -16.69 1.63
CA ILE A 125 -23.45 -17.52 2.76
C ILE A 125 -24.12 -16.57 3.75
N PRO A 126 -25.47 -16.56 3.86
CA PRO A 126 -26.13 -15.72 4.84
C PRO A 126 -25.68 -16.16 6.24
N MET A 127 -25.29 -15.19 7.07
CA MET A 127 -24.96 -15.46 8.47
C MET A 127 -26.18 -16.07 9.14
N SER A 128 -26.04 -17.32 9.60
CA SER A 128 -27.09 -18.01 10.34
C SER A 128 -27.19 -17.37 11.71
N ARG A 129 -28.31 -16.72 11.97
CA ARG A 129 -28.64 -16.08 13.25
C ARG A 129 -29.35 -17.13 14.11
N SER A 130 -28.90 -17.33 15.35
CA SER A 130 -29.47 -18.32 16.26
C SER A 130 -29.33 -17.91 17.72
N SER A 131 -29.76 -18.80 18.61
CA SER A 131 -29.45 -18.86 20.04
C SER A 131 -27.95 -19.08 20.31
N TYR A 132 -27.61 -19.40 21.57
CA TYR A 132 -26.24 -19.58 22.06
C TYR A 132 -25.33 -20.36 21.10
N ILE A 133 -24.19 -19.76 20.79
CA ILE A 133 -23.11 -20.38 20.02
C ILE A 133 -21.90 -20.50 20.94
N GLU A 134 -21.33 -21.72 21.03
CA GLU A 134 -20.11 -21.95 21.79
C GLU A 134 -18.94 -21.17 21.17
N LEU A 135 -18.23 -20.41 22.01
CA LEU A 135 -17.05 -19.69 21.58
C LEU A 135 -15.90 -20.66 21.29
N PRO A 136 -15.04 -20.36 20.31
CA PRO A 136 -13.78 -21.07 20.15
C PRO A 136 -12.93 -21.05 21.42
N MET A 137 -12.33 -22.19 21.78
CA MET A 137 -11.44 -22.34 22.96
C MET A 137 -10.37 -21.23 23.06
N PHE A 138 -9.89 -20.71 21.93
CA PHE A 138 -8.92 -19.62 21.89
C PHE A 138 -9.42 -18.31 22.51
N ILE A 139 -10.71 -17.98 22.34
CA ILE A 139 -11.32 -16.76 22.89
C ILE A 139 -11.71 -17.01 24.34
N GLU A 140 -12.30 -18.17 24.62
CA GLU A 140 -12.71 -18.57 25.96
C GLU A 140 -11.53 -18.55 26.96
N ARG A 141 -10.38 -19.12 26.57
CA ARG A 141 -9.17 -19.15 27.40
C ARG A 141 -8.64 -17.76 27.77
N LYS A 142 -8.93 -16.73 26.97
CA LYS A 142 -8.49 -15.35 27.26
C LYS A 142 -9.29 -14.69 28.37
N ARG A 143 -10.45 -15.25 28.76
CA ARG A 143 -11.35 -14.74 29.80
C ARG A 143 -11.72 -13.25 29.65
N GLY A 144 -11.63 -12.71 28.43
CA GLY A 144 -11.90 -11.31 28.11
C GLY A 144 -13.25 -11.07 27.42
N THR A 145 -14.00 -12.14 27.13
CA THR A 145 -15.27 -12.09 26.43
C THR A 145 -16.34 -12.75 27.28
N ILE A 146 -17.48 -12.09 27.42
CA ILE A 146 -18.68 -12.64 28.07
C ILE A 146 -19.53 -13.29 26.99
N ASN A 147 -19.92 -14.54 27.19
CA ASN A 147 -20.83 -15.27 26.30
C ASN A 147 -22.08 -15.69 27.08
N PRO A 148 -23.16 -14.88 27.08
CA PRO A 148 -24.39 -15.22 27.79
C PRO A 148 -25.04 -16.47 27.17
N GLN A 149 -25.35 -17.47 28.01
CA GLN A 149 -26.01 -18.70 27.58
C GLN A 149 -27.51 -18.48 27.46
N ASN A 150 -28.02 -18.38 26.23
CA ASN A 150 -29.44 -18.18 25.92
C ASN A 150 -30.03 -19.35 25.12
N ASN A 151 -31.29 -19.69 25.44
CA ASN A 151 -32.08 -20.69 24.72
C ASN A 151 -33.14 -20.04 23.80
N ASP A 152 -33.20 -18.71 23.76
CA ASP A 152 -34.11 -17.90 22.95
C ASP A 152 -33.39 -17.31 21.72
N GLU A 153 -34.10 -16.51 20.92
CA GLU A 153 -33.54 -15.78 19.77
C GLU A 153 -33.08 -14.35 20.13
N GLU A 154 -32.99 -14.03 21.42
CA GLU A 154 -32.67 -12.69 21.94
C GLU A 154 -31.18 -12.49 22.26
N CYS A 155 -30.28 -13.21 21.58
CA CYS A 155 -28.83 -13.19 21.85
C CYS A 155 -28.22 -11.77 21.81
N PHE A 156 -28.74 -10.90 20.94
CA PHE A 156 -28.33 -9.48 20.87
C PHE A 156 -28.67 -8.71 22.14
N LYS A 157 -29.89 -8.88 22.67
CA LYS A 157 -30.36 -8.22 23.90
C LYS A 157 -29.46 -8.61 25.07
N TRP A 158 -29.23 -9.90 25.25
CA TRP A 158 -28.39 -10.42 26.34
C TRP A 158 -26.93 -9.98 26.22
N ALA A 159 -26.37 -9.93 25.02
CA ALA A 159 -25.01 -9.44 24.79
C ALA A 159 -24.82 -7.97 25.19
N ILE A 160 -25.81 -7.10 24.95
CA ILE A 160 -25.77 -5.69 25.35
C ILE A 160 -25.92 -5.54 26.87
N LEU A 161 -26.86 -6.28 27.47
CA LEU A 161 -27.12 -6.23 28.92
C LEU A 161 -25.95 -6.75 29.76
N ALA A 162 -25.10 -7.62 29.19
CA ALA A 162 -23.91 -8.17 29.84
C ALA A 162 -22.96 -7.09 30.39
N LYS A 163 -22.96 -5.87 29.83
CA LYS A 163 -22.19 -4.72 30.35
C LYS A 163 -22.52 -4.39 31.81
N HIS A 164 -23.78 -4.59 32.22
CA HIS A 164 -24.28 -4.20 33.54
C HIS A 164 -24.24 -5.32 34.58
N VAL A 165 -23.93 -6.56 34.18
CA VAL A 165 -23.99 -7.72 35.06
C VAL A 165 -22.65 -7.94 35.77
N THR A 166 -22.69 -8.13 37.09
CA THR A 166 -21.50 -8.28 37.95
C THR A 166 -20.87 -9.68 37.94
N ARG A 167 -19.54 -9.71 38.14
CA ARG A 167 -18.58 -10.79 37.77
C ARG A 167 -18.85 -12.23 38.24
N THR A 168 -19.70 -12.50 39.22
CA THR A 168 -19.84 -13.85 39.78
C THR A 168 -20.76 -14.79 38.98
N THR A 169 -21.66 -14.28 38.14
CA THR A 169 -22.64 -15.09 37.37
C THR A 169 -22.92 -14.57 35.96
N VAL A 170 -21.93 -13.96 35.30
CA VAL A 170 -22.16 -13.24 34.03
C VAL A 170 -22.55 -14.16 32.86
N CYS A 171 -22.13 -15.43 32.83
CA CYS A 171 -22.44 -16.30 31.69
C CYS A 171 -23.86 -16.91 31.74
N ARG A 172 -24.52 -16.91 32.90
CA ARG A 172 -25.85 -17.50 33.08
C ARG A 172 -26.92 -16.41 33.09
N ILE A 173 -27.88 -16.54 32.18
CA ILE A 173 -29.03 -15.64 32.11
C ILE A 173 -30.03 -16.04 33.20
N GLY A 174 -30.36 -15.08 34.06
CA GLY A 174 -31.32 -15.21 35.15
C GLY A 174 -31.82 -13.84 35.59
N GLU A 175 -32.20 -13.70 36.85
CA GLU A 175 -32.70 -12.43 37.40
C GLU A 175 -31.68 -11.28 37.29
N ASN A 176 -30.39 -11.59 37.31
CA ASN A 176 -29.27 -10.66 37.09
C ASN A 176 -29.35 -9.90 35.76
N TYR A 177 -29.84 -10.53 34.68
CA TYR A 177 -30.02 -9.88 33.39
C TYR A 177 -31.39 -9.18 33.30
N LYS A 178 -32.43 -9.80 33.85
CA LYS A 178 -33.81 -9.26 33.82
C LYS A 178 -33.95 -7.90 34.51
N GLN A 179 -33.18 -7.67 35.57
CA GLN A 179 -33.13 -6.38 36.29
C GLN A 179 -32.64 -5.20 35.44
N HIS A 180 -32.02 -5.47 34.29
CA HIS A 180 -31.42 -4.44 33.44
C HIS A 180 -32.17 -4.23 32.12
N GLU A 181 -33.27 -4.95 31.86
CA GLU A 181 -34.01 -4.86 30.60
C GLU A 181 -34.49 -3.44 30.29
N ASN A 182 -34.92 -2.69 31.31
CA ASN A 182 -35.42 -1.32 31.15
C ASN A 182 -34.32 -0.26 30.91
N LYS A 183 -33.03 -0.64 30.88
CA LYS A 183 -31.92 0.30 30.65
C LYS A 183 -31.75 0.71 29.19
N TYR A 184 -32.25 -0.09 28.26
CA TYR A 184 -32.16 0.16 26.82
C TYR A 184 -33.51 -0.04 26.16
N ASN A 185 -33.80 0.78 25.15
CA ASN A 185 -35.00 0.63 24.34
C ASN A 185 -34.72 -0.35 23.18
N PHE A 186 -35.42 -1.48 23.16
CA PHE A 186 -35.34 -2.50 22.09
C PHE A 186 -36.53 -2.47 21.12
N ASP A 187 -37.38 -1.43 21.16
CA ASP A 187 -38.57 -1.32 20.34
C ASP A 187 -38.24 -1.21 18.85
N GLY A 188 -39.01 -1.89 18.01
CA GLY A 188 -38.84 -1.83 16.55
C GLY A 188 -37.66 -2.64 15.99
N ILE A 189 -37.07 -3.50 16.82
CA ILE A 189 -36.03 -4.48 16.42
C ILE A 189 -36.67 -5.86 16.30
N SER A 190 -36.29 -6.60 15.26
CA SER A 190 -36.66 -8.01 15.13
C SER A 190 -35.67 -8.92 15.87
N PHE A 191 -36.15 -9.99 16.50
CA PHE A 191 -35.30 -11.06 17.01
C PHE A 191 -35.45 -12.29 16.11
N PRO A 192 -34.34 -12.92 15.67
CA PRO A 192 -32.95 -12.57 15.92
C PRO A 192 -32.46 -11.38 15.07
N THR A 193 -31.79 -10.43 15.73
CA THR A 193 -31.48 -9.09 15.19
C THR A 193 -30.60 -9.09 13.94
N PRO A 194 -31.10 -8.63 12.77
CA PRO A 194 -30.26 -8.42 11.59
C PRO A 194 -29.32 -7.23 11.79
N LEU A 195 -28.18 -7.24 11.08
CA LEU A 195 -27.26 -6.09 11.06
C LEU A 195 -27.94 -4.79 10.61
N SER A 196 -29.00 -4.88 9.80
CA SER A 196 -29.80 -3.72 9.34
C SER A 196 -30.66 -3.09 10.44
N ASP A 197 -30.96 -3.80 11.52
CA ASP A 197 -31.76 -3.27 12.64
C ASP A 197 -30.90 -2.63 13.74
N ILE A 198 -29.57 -2.85 13.74
CA ILE A 198 -28.65 -2.24 14.71
C ILE A 198 -28.66 -0.69 14.61
N PRO A 199 -28.69 -0.06 13.42
CA PRO A 199 -28.89 1.38 13.34
C PRO A 199 -30.20 1.87 13.97
N LYS A 200 -31.27 1.07 13.96
CA LYS A 200 -32.54 1.42 14.63
C LYS A 200 -32.36 1.40 16.16
N PHE A 201 -31.65 0.40 16.68
CA PHE A 201 -31.29 0.33 18.10
C PHE A 201 -30.50 1.55 18.56
N GLU A 202 -29.46 1.94 17.81
CA GLU A 202 -28.63 3.11 18.14
C GLU A 202 -29.42 4.43 18.03
N LYS A 203 -30.38 4.51 17.11
CA LYS A 203 -31.29 5.65 17.01
C LYS A 203 -32.20 5.77 18.24
N ASN A 204 -32.68 4.63 18.75
CA ASN A 204 -33.50 4.57 19.96
C ASN A 204 -32.67 4.81 21.24
N ASN A 205 -31.36 4.59 21.20
CA ASN A 205 -30.44 4.71 22.34
C ASN A 205 -29.28 5.65 22.00
N VAL A 206 -29.53 6.95 22.09
CA VAL A 206 -28.64 8.02 21.58
C VAL A 206 -27.19 7.92 22.08
N ASN A 207 -26.94 7.38 23.27
CA ASN A 207 -25.61 7.27 23.89
C ASN A 207 -24.92 5.90 23.67
N VAL A 208 -25.39 5.08 22.74
CA VAL A 208 -24.86 3.74 22.50
C VAL A 208 -24.40 3.59 21.05
N SER A 209 -23.22 3.00 20.88
CA SER A 209 -22.67 2.56 19.60
C SER A 209 -22.32 1.08 19.67
N VAL A 210 -22.63 0.33 18.62
CA VAL A 210 -22.49 -1.13 18.56
C VAL A 210 -21.59 -1.54 17.40
N ASN A 211 -20.42 -2.08 17.75
CA ASN A 211 -19.48 -2.67 16.81
C ASN A 211 -19.71 -4.18 16.72
N VAL A 212 -19.76 -4.72 15.50
CA VAL A 212 -19.95 -6.15 15.25
C VAL A 212 -18.76 -6.71 14.50
N TYR A 213 -18.19 -7.79 15.04
CA TYR A 213 -17.04 -8.48 14.46
C TYR A 213 -17.41 -9.92 14.12
N GLY A 214 -17.00 -10.37 12.94
CA GLY A 214 -17.08 -11.75 12.50
C GLY A 214 -15.81 -12.52 12.87
N ILE A 215 -15.94 -13.82 13.08
CA ILE A 215 -14.81 -14.72 13.32
C ILE A 215 -14.85 -15.79 12.23
N GLU A 216 -13.77 -15.92 11.45
CA GLU A 216 -13.60 -16.97 10.45
C GLU A 216 -12.54 -17.97 10.90
N LYS A 217 -12.85 -19.26 10.76
CA LYS A 217 -11.90 -20.36 11.01
C LYS A 217 -11.09 -20.61 9.74
N LYS A 218 -9.80 -20.34 9.77
CA LYS A 218 -8.86 -20.69 8.70
C LYS A 218 -8.31 -22.10 8.93
N PHE A 219 -8.45 -22.95 7.92
CA PHE A 219 -7.84 -24.29 7.91
C PHE A 219 -6.38 -24.18 7.45
N MET A 220 -5.46 -24.09 8.41
CA MET A 220 -4.03 -24.34 8.20
C MET A 220 -3.62 -25.65 8.91
N LYS A 221 -2.32 -25.98 8.98
CA LYS A 221 -1.80 -27.13 9.77
C LYS A 221 -2.29 -27.15 11.22
N PHE A 222 -2.67 -25.98 11.77
CA PHE A 222 -3.41 -25.81 13.02
C PHE A 222 -4.59 -24.85 12.78
N PRO A 223 -5.75 -25.04 13.44
CA PRO A 223 -6.89 -24.14 13.26
C PRO A 223 -6.55 -22.75 13.80
N THR A 224 -6.53 -21.74 12.93
CA THR A 224 -6.36 -20.33 13.30
C THR A 224 -7.68 -19.60 13.10
N TYR A 225 -7.95 -18.62 13.95
CA TYR A 225 -9.16 -17.79 13.89
C TYR A 225 -8.76 -16.37 13.48
N GLU A 226 -9.41 -15.85 12.44
CA GLU A 226 -9.26 -14.46 12.01
C GLU A 226 -10.52 -13.68 12.40
N VAL A 227 -10.33 -12.51 12.98
CA VAL A 227 -11.41 -11.60 13.36
C VAL A 227 -11.47 -10.49 12.32
N TYR A 228 -12.65 -10.22 11.77
CA TYR A 228 -12.86 -9.19 10.77
C TYR A 228 -14.05 -8.31 11.15
N PRO A 229 -14.02 -7.00 10.84
CA PRO A 229 -15.13 -6.11 11.12
C PRO A 229 -16.30 -6.41 10.18
N LEU A 230 -17.49 -6.61 10.74
CA LEU A 230 -18.75 -6.65 9.99
C LEU A 230 -19.43 -5.29 9.98
N ARG A 231 -19.34 -4.56 11.09
CA ARG A 231 -19.84 -3.19 11.26
C ARG A 231 -19.01 -2.48 12.32
N VAL A 232 -18.47 -1.32 11.99
CA VAL A 232 -17.75 -0.45 12.91
C VAL A 232 -18.29 0.96 12.71
N VAL A 233 -18.59 1.65 13.81
CA VAL A 233 -19.09 3.03 13.77
C VAL A 233 -17.91 3.99 13.59
N ASP A 234 -18.08 5.04 12.78
CA ASP A 234 -17.02 6.01 12.48
C ASP A 234 -16.64 6.87 13.70
N GLU A 235 -17.63 7.22 14.55
CA GLU A 235 -17.44 7.95 15.80
C GLU A 235 -18.05 7.17 16.98
N GLU A 236 -17.19 6.73 17.91
CA GLU A 236 -17.65 6.09 19.15
C GLU A 236 -18.26 7.13 20.08
N LYS A 237 -19.53 6.95 20.44
CA LYS A 237 -20.23 7.88 21.33
C LYS A 237 -19.75 7.68 22.76
N ALA A 238 -19.22 8.76 23.36
CA ALA A 238 -18.68 8.74 24.70
C ALA A 238 -19.76 8.40 25.73
N THR A 239 -19.60 7.28 26.43
CA THR A 239 -20.22 7.13 27.75
C THR A 239 -19.49 8.12 28.68
N THR A 240 -20.22 8.96 29.41
CA THR A 240 -19.70 9.94 30.38
C THR A 240 -18.83 9.26 31.45
N SER A 241 -17.55 9.15 31.14
CA SER A 241 -16.38 9.09 32.02
C SER A 241 -15.21 8.61 31.17
N THR A 242 -14.55 9.51 30.43
CA THR A 242 -13.26 9.20 29.84
C THR A 242 -12.20 9.21 30.95
N CYS A 243 -12.26 8.21 31.82
CA CYS A 243 -11.10 7.76 32.57
C CYS A 243 -10.41 6.73 31.68
N PHE A 244 -9.12 6.91 31.37
CA PHE A 244 -8.34 5.87 30.72
C PHE A 244 -8.23 4.67 31.66
N GLU A 245 -9.14 3.70 31.55
CA GLU A 245 -9.25 2.64 32.55
C GLU A 245 -8.27 1.47 32.36
N LYS A 246 -7.59 1.34 31.20
CA LYS A 246 -6.51 0.34 31.05
C LYS A 246 -5.64 0.52 29.82
N VAL A 247 -4.33 0.67 30.06
CA VAL A 247 -3.30 0.40 29.06
C VAL A 247 -3.20 -1.12 28.86
N HIS A 248 -3.76 -1.63 27.76
CA HIS A 248 -3.80 -3.07 27.50
C HIS A 248 -2.46 -3.68 27.07
N ARG A 249 -1.52 -2.84 26.59
CA ARG A 249 -0.16 -3.25 26.21
C ARG A 249 0.80 -2.10 26.47
N VAL A 250 1.68 -2.29 27.45
CA VAL A 250 2.92 -1.50 27.58
C VAL A 250 4.01 -2.35 26.94
N ILE A 251 4.61 -1.85 25.86
CA ILE A 251 5.87 -2.43 25.37
C ILE A 251 6.97 -1.81 26.24
N GLN A 252 7.42 -2.54 27.26
CA GLN A 252 8.63 -2.19 28.00
C GLN A 252 9.83 -2.70 27.20
N PHE A 253 10.74 -1.81 26.82
CA PHE A 253 11.98 -2.15 26.14
C PHE A 253 13.16 -1.54 26.89
N ASN A 254 14.29 -2.23 26.87
CA ASN A 254 15.56 -1.68 27.32
C ASN A 254 16.21 -0.97 26.12
N GLN A 255 16.49 0.32 26.24
CA GLN A 255 17.14 1.10 25.17
C GLN A 255 18.62 1.25 25.48
N SER A 256 19.46 0.86 24.53
CA SER A 256 20.86 1.28 24.48
C SER A 256 21.06 2.28 23.35
N ASP A 257 22.08 3.12 23.48
CA ASP A 257 22.53 4.11 22.50
C ASP A 257 23.39 3.48 21.38
N TRP A 258 23.04 2.28 20.93
CA TRP A 258 23.83 1.48 19.98
C TRP A 258 24.08 2.16 18.61
N LEU A 259 23.33 3.19 18.25
CA LEU A 259 23.55 4.00 17.04
C LEU A 259 24.50 5.19 17.25
N ALA A 260 24.81 5.54 18.49
CA ALA A 260 25.56 6.76 18.83
C ALA A 260 26.97 6.74 18.22
N GLU A 261 27.71 5.64 18.37
CA GLU A 261 29.06 5.50 17.80
C GLU A 261 29.06 5.70 16.28
N TYR A 262 28.10 5.11 15.59
CA TYR A 262 27.95 5.23 14.14
C TYR A 262 27.64 6.67 13.70
N ILE A 263 26.70 7.33 14.39
CA ILE A 263 26.31 8.71 14.10
C ILE A 263 27.48 9.66 14.38
N ASN A 264 28.21 9.46 15.48
CA ASN A 264 29.36 10.25 15.86
C ASN A 264 30.49 10.11 14.83
N LEU A 265 30.81 8.88 14.43
CA LEU A 265 31.81 8.61 13.39
C LEU A 265 31.48 9.35 12.08
N ASN A 266 30.25 9.21 11.57
CA ASN A 266 29.86 9.90 10.34
C ASN A 266 29.84 11.42 10.49
N THR A 267 29.51 11.92 11.68
CA THR A 267 29.52 13.36 11.98
C THR A 267 30.95 13.90 11.99
N GLU A 268 31.90 13.19 12.59
CA GLU A 268 33.32 13.54 12.53
C GLU A 268 33.88 13.46 11.12
N MET A 269 33.57 12.41 10.37
CA MET A 269 34.01 12.26 8.99
C MET A 269 33.43 13.38 8.10
N ARG A 270 32.17 13.78 8.35
CA ARG A 270 31.55 14.93 7.69
C ARG A 270 32.23 16.26 8.04
N LYS A 271 32.73 16.43 9.27
CA LYS A 271 33.51 17.61 9.68
C LYS A 271 34.89 17.64 9.03
N LYS A 272 35.54 16.48 8.87
CA LYS A 272 36.87 16.33 8.24
C LYS A 272 36.84 16.45 6.71
N ALA A 273 35.69 16.16 6.09
CA ALA A 273 35.50 16.22 4.65
C ALA A 273 35.79 17.62 4.09
N LYS A 274 36.62 17.67 3.04
CA LYS A 274 36.98 18.92 2.35
C LYS A 274 36.02 19.22 1.21
N ASN A 275 35.49 18.17 0.58
CA ASN A 275 34.65 18.26 -0.61
C ASN A 275 33.15 18.26 -0.27
N VAL A 276 32.35 18.95 -1.08
CA VAL A 276 30.88 18.98 -0.94
C VAL A 276 30.31 17.56 -1.08
N PHE A 277 30.83 16.78 -2.02
CA PHE A 277 30.44 15.38 -2.24
C PHE A 277 30.62 14.52 -0.98
N GLU A 278 31.79 14.58 -0.34
CA GLU A 278 32.08 13.78 0.86
C GLU A 278 31.19 14.20 2.03
N LYS A 279 30.95 15.52 2.19
CA LYS A 279 30.02 16.03 3.20
C LYS A 279 28.61 15.50 3.00
N ASP A 280 28.14 15.42 1.75
CA ASP A 280 26.82 14.88 1.41
C ASP A 280 26.77 13.35 1.51
N PHE A 281 27.87 12.66 1.23
CA PHE A 281 27.99 11.21 1.41
C PHE A 281 27.78 10.81 2.87
N PHE A 282 28.51 11.40 3.83
CA PHE A 282 28.33 11.08 5.25
C PHE A 282 26.96 11.51 5.79
N LYS A 283 26.40 12.61 5.27
CA LYS A 283 25.01 13.01 5.55
C LYS A 283 24.01 11.94 5.07
N LEU A 284 24.21 11.41 3.86
CA LEU A 284 23.37 10.37 3.29
C LEU A 284 23.46 9.07 4.09
N MET A 285 24.65 8.68 4.56
CA MET A 285 24.84 7.46 5.36
C MET A 285 23.98 7.47 6.63
N ASN A 286 23.94 8.60 7.34
CA ASN A 286 23.05 8.78 8.50
C ASN A 286 21.56 8.74 8.09
N ASN A 287 21.16 9.47 7.05
CA ASN A 287 19.77 9.52 6.60
C ASN A 287 19.25 8.19 6.03
N ALA A 288 20.13 7.39 5.42
CA ALA A 288 19.78 6.14 4.76
C ALA A 288 19.37 5.07 5.76
N ILE A 289 19.99 5.01 6.94
CA ILE A 289 19.60 4.06 8.01
C ILE A 289 18.14 4.26 8.36
N PHE A 290 17.74 5.50 8.63
CA PHE A 290 16.36 5.84 8.94
C PHE A 290 15.39 5.35 7.85
N GLY A 291 15.66 5.69 6.59
CA GLY A 291 14.84 5.24 5.46
C GLY A 291 14.76 3.71 5.32
N LYS A 292 15.85 3.00 5.63
CA LYS A 292 15.89 1.53 5.59
C LYS A 292 15.11 0.88 6.73
N THR A 293 15.07 1.49 7.91
CA THR A 293 14.27 0.98 9.04
C THR A 293 12.76 1.11 8.81
N MET A 294 12.31 2.13 8.07
CA MET A 294 10.90 2.36 7.74
C MET A 294 10.49 1.85 6.35
N GLN A 295 11.34 1.09 5.66
CA GLN A 295 11.06 0.62 4.31
C GLN A 295 9.82 -0.29 4.29
N SER A 296 8.82 0.06 3.47
CA SER A 296 7.65 -0.79 3.26
C SER A 296 8.02 -2.10 2.59
N LYS A 297 7.72 -3.22 3.25
CA LYS A 297 7.83 -4.59 2.72
C LYS A 297 6.57 -5.06 2.00
N ARG A 298 5.60 -4.17 1.77
CA ARG A 298 4.27 -4.51 1.23
C ARG A 298 4.15 -4.36 -0.29
N LYS A 299 5.12 -3.73 -0.93
CA LYS A 299 5.14 -3.51 -2.38
C LYS A 299 6.36 -4.22 -2.95
N GLU A 300 6.13 -5.26 -3.73
CA GLU A 300 7.16 -5.95 -4.51
C GLU A 300 6.88 -5.69 -5.99
N MET A 301 7.88 -5.14 -6.68
CA MET A 301 7.81 -4.78 -8.09
C MET A 301 9.08 -5.26 -8.78
N GLU A 302 8.94 -5.77 -9.99
CA GLU A 302 10.06 -6.20 -10.81
C GLU A 302 10.05 -5.45 -12.14
N LEU A 303 11.21 -4.89 -12.51
CA LEU A 303 11.47 -4.30 -13.82
C LEU A 303 11.85 -5.41 -14.79
N VAL A 304 11.14 -5.47 -15.91
CA VAL A 304 11.23 -6.55 -16.89
C VAL A 304 11.36 -5.95 -18.27
N SER A 305 12.50 -6.21 -18.90
CA SER A 305 12.76 -5.79 -20.28
C SER A 305 12.58 -6.90 -21.31
N CYS A 306 12.42 -8.15 -20.88
CA CYS A 306 12.27 -9.31 -21.76
C CYS A 306 10.82 -9.82 -21.77
N GLU A 307 10.21 -9.86 -22.95
CA GLU A 307 8.82 -10.28 -23.15
C GLU A 307 8.55 -11.73 -22.67
N ARG A 308 9.51 -12.64 -22.86
CA ARG A 308 9.40 -14.02 -22.34
C ARG A 308 9.34 -14.06 -20.81
N ARG A 309 10.04 -13.16 -20.12
CA ARG A 309 10.02 -13.07 -18.65
C ARG A 309 8.73 -12.39 -18.19
N LEU A 310 8.28 -11.36 -18.91
CA LEU A 310 7.01 -10.68 -18.65
C LEU A 310 5.84 -11.68 -18.69
N GLN A 311 5.73 -12.47 -19.75
CA GLN A 311 4.71 -13.51 -19.88
C GLN A 311 4.74 -14.52 -18.72
N LYS A 312 5.93 -14.92 -18.26
CA LYS A 312 6.06 -15.80 -17.08
C LYS A 312 5.56 -15.13 -15.79
N LEU A 313 5.76 -13.82 -15.65
CA LEU A 313 5.39 -13.07 -14.45
C LEU A 313 3.89 -12.73 -14.41
N ILE A 314 3.27 -12.45 -15.56
CA ILE A 314 1.81 -12.29 -15.70
C ILE A 314 1.08 -13.58 -15.34
N ASN A 315 1.63 -14.73 -15.74
CA ASN A 315 1.06 -16.04 -15.43
C ASN A 315 1.23 -16.47 -13.96
N LYS A 316 1.95 -15.71 -13.12
CA LYS A 316 2.02 -16.00 -11.69
C LYS A 316 0.70 -15.62 -11.03
N ARG A 317 0.20 -16.48 -10.13
CA ARG A 317 -0.98 -16.19 -9.30
C ARG A 317 -0.83 -14.98 -8.36
N THR A 318 0.39 -14.45 -8.21
CA THR A 318 0.69 -13.25 -7.42
C THR A 318 0.69 -11.98 -8.27
N PHE A 319 0.40 -12.05 -9.56
CA PHE A 319 0.34 -10.88 -10.42
C PHE A 319 -0.81 -9.95 -10.00
N LYS A 320 -0.53 -8.65 -9.87
CA LYS A 320 -1.54 -7.63 -9.56
C LYS A 320 -1.84 -6.76 -10.78
N HIS A 321 -0.84 -6.07 -11.31
CA HIS A 321 -0.94 -5.26 -12.52
C HIS A 321 0.43 -5.09 -13.17
N CYS A 322 0.44 -4.75 -14.46
CA CYS A 322 1.64 -4.42 -15.23
C CYS A 322 1.52 -2.98 -15.71
N THR A 323 2.60 -2.21 -15.58
CA THR A 323 2.71 -0.86 -16.14
C THR A 323 3.78 -0.87 -17.23
N ASN A 324 3.36 -0.55 -18.45
CA ASN A 324 4.28 -0.35 -19.57
C ASN A 324 4.87 1.06 -19.48
N TYR A 325 6.20 1.16 -19.43
CA TYR A 325 6.88 2.45 -19.56
C TYR A 325 7.26 2.69 -21.02
N ASN A 326 7.90 1.71 -21.67
CA ASN A 326 8.31 1.73 -23.08
C ASN A 326 8.08 0.35 -23.71
N GLU A 327 8.21 0.23 -25.04
CA GLU A 327 8.10 -1.04 -25.80
C GLU A 327 8.92 -2.18 -25.19
N ASN A 328 10.09 -1.85 -24.63
CA ASN A 328 11.03 -2.81 -24.04
C ASN A 328 11.14 -2.72 -22.52
N LEU A 329 10.25 -2.01 -21.82
CA LEU A 329 10.34 -1.85 -20.36
C LEU A 329 8.98 -1.90 -19.69
N ASN A 330 8.78 -2.98 -18.95
CA ASN A 330 7.58 -3.27 -18.19
C ASN A 330 7.88 -3.31 -16.69
N VAL A 331 6.97 -2.82 -15.87
CA VAL A 331 7.01 -3.02 -14.41
C VAL A 331 5.86 -3.93 -14.02
N VAL A 332 6.20 -5.07 -13.42
CA VAL A 332 5.21 -6.03 -12.94
C VAL A 332 5.10 -5.91 -11.43
N ALA A 333 3.91 -5.58 -10.94
CA ALA A 333 3.61 -5.51 -9.52
C ALA A 333 3.02 -6.84 -9.02
N PHE A 334 3.50 -7.31 -7.87
CA PHE A 334 3.03 -8.54 -7.25
C PHE A 334 2.23 -8.28 -5.96
N GLU A 335 1.36 -9.23 -5.64
CA GLU A 335 0.70 -9.37 -4.36
C GLU A 335 1.55 -10.27 -3.44
N ASN A 336 1.88 -9.74 -2.27
CA ASN A 336 2.78 -10.40 -1.33
C ASN A 336 2.03 -11.50 -0.57
N LYS A 337 2.26 -12.77 -0.94
CA LYS A 337 1.71 -13.94 -0.23
C LYS A 337 2.17 -14.05 1.23
N MET A 338 3.39 -13.56 1.51
CA MET A 338 3.96 -13.52 2.86
C MET A 338 4.71 -12.21 3.04
N ILE A 339 4.33 -11.40 4.02
CA ILE A 339 5.05 -10.19 4.40
C ILE A 339 5.91 -10.53 5.63
N LYS A 340 7.23 -10.57 5.44
CA LYS A 340 8.17 -10.73 6.57
C LYS A 340 8.43 -9.36 7.19
N PHE A 341 7.98 -9.16 8.42
CA PHE A 341 8.27 -7.95 9.20
C PHE A 341 9.63 -8.08 9.90
N ASP A 342 10.71 -7.96 9.11
CA ASP A 342 12.10 -8.04 9.58
C ASP A 342 12.77 -6.68 9.78
N LYS A 343 12.00 -5.59 9.67
CA LYS A 343 12.49 -4.22 9.82
C LYS A 343 12.09 -3.63 11.16
N PRO A 344 13.01 -2.94 11.87
CA PRO A 344 12.72 -2.30 13.14
C PRO A 344 11.99 -0.96 12.92
N ILE A 345 10.74 -1.02 12.46
CA ILE A 345 9.93 0.16 12.07
C ILE A 345 9.77 1.16 13.22
N TYR A 346 9.75 0.66 14.47
CA TYR A 346 9.61 1.49 15.68
C TYR A 346 10.75 2.48 15.89
N ILE A 347 11.96 2.21 15.36
CA ILE A 347 13.07 3.17 15.38
C ILE A 347 12.66 4.46 14.65
N GLY A 348 12.00 4.32 13.50
CA GLY A 348 11.56 5.46 12.72
C GLY A 348 10.55 6.34 13.45
N PHE A 349 9.67 5.74 14.26
CA PHE A 349 8.68 6.49 15.05
C PHE A 349 9.36 7.37 16.10
N ALA A 350 10.39 6.86 16.79
CA ALA A 350 11.12 7.62 17.80
C ALA A 350 11.87 8.83 17.22
N CYS A 351 12.37 8.73 15.98
CA CYS A 351 13.12 9.83 15.35
C CYS A 351 12.24 10.95 14.77
N ILE A 352 10.93 10.76 14.55
CA ILE A 352 10.03 11.75 13.91
C ILE A 352 9.31 12.65 14.93
N ILE A 353 9.67 12.63 16.21
CA ILE A 353 9.03 13.51 17.20
C ILE A 353 9.55 14.95 17.01
N SER A 354 8.96 15.68 16.06
CA SER A 354 9.18 17.11 15.86
C SER A 354 7.97 17.90 16.35
N ARG A 355 8.19 18.82 17.30
CA ARG A 355 7.18 19.79 17.74
C ARG A 355 7.51 21.16 17.13
N GLN A 356 6.50 21.88 16.66
CA GLN A 356 6.62 23.31 16.34
C GLN A 356 6.57 24.11 17.65
N MET A 357 7.49 25.06 17.83
CA MET A 357 7.63 25.82 19.09
C MET A 357 7.97 27.27 18.78
N THR A 358 7.45 28.21 19.57
CA THR A 358 7.82 29.64 19.46
C THR A 358 8.85 30.03 20.52
N TYR A 359 9.52 31.18 20.35
CA TYR A 359 10.48 31.69 21.33
C TYR A 359 9.84 32.05 22.68
N ALA A 360 8.57 32.46 22.69
CA ALA A 360 7.81 32.69 23.92
C ALA A 360 7.59 31.37 24.70
N ASP A 361 7.34 30.27 23.99
CA ASP A 361 7.20 28.94 24.60
C ASP A 361 8.52 28.44 25.19
N LEU A 362 9.66 28.80 24.56
CA LEU A 362 11.01 28.44 25.03
C LEU A 362 11.41 29.17 26.31
N ALA A 363 11.08 30.46 26.42
CA ALA A 363 11.36 31.24 27.63
C ALA A 363 10.57 30.73 28.85
N THR A 364 9.37 30.22 28.61
CA THR A 364 8.46 29.72 29.66
C THR A 364 8.76 28.28 30.07
N ASN A 365 9.46 27.51 29.23
CA ASN A 365 9.73 26.08 29.45
C ASN A 365 11.23 25.76 29.40
N PRO A 366 11.90 25.71 30.57
CA PRO A 366 13.33 25.41 30.67
C PRO A 366 13.73 24.05 30.05
N SER A 367 12.84 23.07 30.11
CA SER A 367 13.05 21.74 29.51
C SER A 367 13.15 21.76 27.99
N LEU A 368 12.45 22.69 27.34
CA LEU A 368 12.46 22.85 25.89
C LEU A 368 13.64 23.70 25.43
N LEU A 369 13.98 24.74 26.19
CA LEU A 369 15.20 25.52 25.97
C LEU A 369 16.45 24.62 26.01
N ASN A 370 16.46 23.58 26.85
CA ASN A 370 17.54 22.59 26.90
C ASN A 370 17.73 21.77 25.62
N GLY A 371 16.74 21.70 24.72
CA GLY A 371 16.83 20.99 23.45
C GLY A 371 17.18 21.86 22.23
N MET A 372 17.28 23.19 22.40
CA MET A 372 17.52 24.14 21.30
C MET A 372 19.00 24.60 21.27
N ASP A 373 19.50 24.84 20.06
CA ASP A 373 20.74 25.57 19.79
C ASP A 373 20.40 27.05 19.54
N THR A 374 20.53 27.86 20.58
CA THR A 374 20.25 29.30 20.58
C THR A 374 21.52 30.15 20.52
N ALA A 375 22.66 29.55 20.16
CA ALA A 375 23.96 30.23 20.14
C ALA A 375 24.10 31.29 19.04
N ASN A 376 23.16 31.31 18.09
CA ASN A 376 23.10 32.32 17.03
C ASN A 376 22.23 33.54 17.40
N LEU A 377 21.53 33.53 18.54
CA LEU A 377 20.77 34.69 19.02
C LEU A 377 21.71 35.81 19.52
N PRO A 378 21.24 37.07 19.55
CA PRO A 378 21.96 38.16 20.19
C PRO A 378 22.26 37.86 21.66
N SER A 379 23.41 38.30 22.17
CA SER A 379 23.82 38.07 23.57
C SER A 379 22.86 38.68 24.59
N ALA A 380 22.09 39.69 24.20
CA ALA A 380 21.06 40.33 25.02
C ALA A 380 19.73 39.53 25.08
N HIS A 381 19.56 38.48 24.25
CA HIS A 381 18.31 37.75 24.16
C HIS A 381 18.11 36.79 25.35
N PRO A 382 16.92 36.71 25.99
CA PRO A 382 16.68 35.87 27.18
C PRO A 382 16.99 34.38 27.00
N CYS A 383 16.86 33.88 25.76
CA CYS A 383 17.12 32.48 25.42
C CYS A 383 18.54 32.19 24.91
N TYR A 384 19.48 33.16 24.93
CA TYR A 384 20.83 32.98 24.40
C TYR A 384 21.66 31.99 25.24
N VAL A 385 22.25 30.98 24.58
CA VAL A 385 23.17 30.01 25.19
C VAL A 385 24.32 29.70 24.24
N ALA A 386 25.54 30.10 24.60
CA ALA A 386 26.72 29.98 23.73
C ALA A 386 27.22 28.53 23.53
N ASP A 387 27.07 27.67 24.54
CA ASP A 387 27.74 26.36 24.63
C ASP A 387 27.28 25.33 23.59
N ARG A 388 26.16 25.57 22.90
CA ARG A 388 25.47 24.55 22.07
C ARG A 388 25.66 24.72 20.56
N LYS A 389 26.46 25.70 20.15
CA LYS A 389 26.62 26.09 18.75
C LYS A 389 26.98 24.90 17.85
N LYS A 390 26.07 24.56 16.93
CA LYS A 390 26.20 23.47 15.94
C LYS A 390 26.51 22.10 16.55
N SER A 391 26.05 21.89 17.79
CA SER A 391 26.17 20.60 18.47
C SER A 391 25.09 19.63 17.99
N THR A 392 25.44 18.35 17.92
CA THR A 392 24.54 17.31 17.42
C THR A 392 23.45 17.03 18.44
N GLY A 393 22.20 16.88 17.99
CA GLY A 393 21.05 16.56 18.85
C GLY A 393 20.24 17.77 19.31
N PHE A 394 20.70 18.99 19.03
CA PHE A 394 19.95 20.22 19.30
C PHE A 394 19.19 20.67 18.06
N PHE A 395 18.02 21.27 18.28
CA PHE A 395 17.26 21.93 17.24
C PHE A 395 17.90 23.28 16.90
N SER A 396 18.33 23.44 15.66
CA SER A 396 18.85 24.73 15.17
C SER A 396 17.71 25.65 14.76
N ASP A 397 17.90 26.93 14.99
CA ASP A 397 17.05 27.98 14.40
C ASP A 397 17.23 27.99 12.87
N GLU A 398 16.11 27.99 12.13
CA GLU A 398 16.10 27.96 10.65
C GLU A 398 16.60 29.27 10.03
N VAL A 399 16.47 30.39 10.75
CA VAL A 399 16.88 31.73 10.29
C VAL A 399 18.14 32.25 10.97
N ASP A 400 18.86 31.41 11.71
CA ASP A 400 20.12 31.76 12.39
C ASP A 400 20.02 33.04 13.25
N GLY A 401 18.90 33.26 13.94
CA GLY A 401 18.66 34.41 14.82
C GLY A 401 18.16 35.68 14.12
N ASN A 402 17.96 35.64 12.80
CA ASN A 402 17.41 36.76 12.04
C ASN A 402 15.88 36.86 12.17
N ILE A 403 15.32 38.03 11.88
CA ILE A 403 13.89 38.29 12.04
C ILE A 403 13.16 37.96 10.75
N ILE A 404 12.11 37.14 10.85
CA ILE A 404 11.17 36.94 9.75
C ILE A 404 10.18 38.11 9.79
N THR A 405 10.19 38.95 8.77
CA THR A 405 9.31 40.13 8.67
C THR A 405 7.97 39.77 8.07
N GLU A 406 7.99 38.95 7.03
CA GLU A 406 6.81 38.52 6.29
C GLU A 406 6.82 37.00 6.07
N PHE A 407 5.64 36.39 6.15
CA PHE A 407 5.46 34.95 5.96
C PHE A 407 4.14 34.67 5.23
N CYS A 408 4.22 33.90 4.14
CA CYS A 408 3.06 33.41 3.40
C CYS A 408 3.19 31.90 3.17
N ALA A 409 2.16 31.13 3.51
CA ALA A 409 2.13 29.68 3.28
C ALA A 409 0.85 29.27 2.55
N LEU A 410 1.00 28.49 1.48
CA LEU A 410 -0.13 27.95 0.71
C LEU A 410 -0.51 26.54 1.17
N ARG A 411 0.50 25.71 1.46
CA ARG A 411 0.33 24.33 1.92
C ARG A 411 1.61 23.78 2.54
N ALA A 412 1.55 22.59 3.13
CA ALA A 412 2.72 21.92 3.68
C ALA A 412 3.86 21.81 2.64
N LYS A 413 5.05 22.33 2.96
CA LYS A 413 6.24 22.38 2.08
C LYS A 413 6.07 23.28 0.84
N SER A 414 5.15 24.26 0.91
CA SER A 414 4.95 25.34 -0.06
C SER A 414 4.70 26.66 0.68
N TYR A 415 5.76 27.40 0.95
CA TYR A 415 5.73 28.65 1.71
C TYR A 415 6.88 29.57 1.30
N ALA A 416 6.71 30.87 1.51
CA ALA A 416 7.67 31.91 1.26
C ALA A 416 7.73 32.86 2.45
N PHE A 417 8.92 33.39 2.75
CA PHE A 417 9.11 34.32 3.85
C PHE A 417 10.30 35.24 3.59
N GLU A 418 10.26 36.43 4.17
CA GLU A 418 11.33 37.41 4.08
C GLU A 418 12.13 37.46 5.37
N VAL A 419 13.45 37.51 5.25
CA VAL A 419 14.38 37.53 6.38
C VAL A 419 15.13 38.85 6.39
N TYR A 420 15.01 39.58 7.50
CA TYR A 420 15.76 40.78 7.77
C TYR A 420 16.90 40.49 8.76
N ALA A 421 18.13 40.89 8.41
CA ALA A 421 19.26 40.89 9.33
C ALA A 421 19.36 42.26 10.01
N GLY A 422 19.49 42.27 11.35
CA GLY A 422 19.70 43.49 12.11
C GLY A 422 21.03 44.20 11.78
N GLU A 423 21.12 45.47 12.16
CA GLU A 423 22.23 46.41 11.85
C GLU A 423 23.63 45.91 12.28
N GLU A 424 23.72 45.04 13.29
CA GLU A 424 25.01 44.57 13.85
C GLU A 424 25.80 43.62 12.93
N ASP A 425 25.22 43.23 11.80
CA ASP A 425 25.57 41.99 11.13
C ASP A 425 25.83 42.20 9.62
N GLU A 426 25.98 43.46 9.18
CA GLU A 426 26.24 43.90 7.79
C GLU A 426 27.62 43.51 7.24
N GLY A 427 28.56 43.06 8.07
CA GLY A 427 29.95 42.83 7.67
C GLY A 427 30.34 41.41 7.18
N LYS A 428 29.42 40.43 7.14
CA LYS A 428 29.77 39.02 6.86
C LYS A 428 29.10 38.46 5.60
N GLY A 429 29.65 38.73 4.41
CA GLY A 429 29.41 38.01 3.14
C GLY A 429 28.06 37.28 3.01
N LYS A 430 26.96 38.04 2.85
CA LYS A 430 25.65 37.72 3.43
C LYS A 430 24.47 37.62 2.47
N GLU A 431 24.68 37.52 1.16
CA GLU A 431 23.57 37.42 0.19
C GLU A 431 22.70 36.16 0.38
N ASP A 432 23.26 35.06 0.90
CA ASP A 432 22.52 33.80 1.09
C ASP A 432 21.67 33.76 2.37
N ARG A 433 21.78 34.74 3.30
CA ARG A 433 21.08 34.70 4.61
C ARG A 433 19.98 35.74 4.78
N VAL A 434 19.98 36.78 3.96
CA VAL A 434 19.03 37.90 4.02
C VAL A 434 18.18 37.90 2.75
N GLY A 435 16.98 38.44 2.84
CA GLY A 435 16.04 38.54 1.72
C GLY A 435 15.12 37.34 1.60
N GLU A 436 14.50 37.21 0.43
CA GLU A 436 13.39 36.30 0.22
C GLU A 436 13.79 34.82 0.21
N LYS A 437 13.05 34.00 0.98
CA LYS A 437 13.22 32.55 1.07
C LYS A 437 11.94 31.84 0.67
N ILE A 438 11.99 31.16 -0.48
CA ILE A 438 10.88 30.35 -0.99
C ILE A 438 11.20 28.86 -0.85
N LYS A 439 10.24 28.09 -0.32
CA LYS A 439 10.24 26.64 -0.27
C LYS A 439 9.04 26.11 -1.03
N ALA A 440 9.27 25.54 -2.21
CA ALA A 440 8.21 24.95 -3.03
C ALA A 440 8.55 23.52 -3.45
N LYS A 441 7.92 22.53 -2.80
CA LYS A 441 8.17 21.11 -3.10
C LYS A 441 7.61 20.75 -4.48
N GLY A 442 8.46 20.19 -5.34
CA GLY A 442 8.10 19.74 -6.70
C GLY A 442 8.51 20.73 -7.80
N ILE A 443 9.01 21.91 -7.41
CA ILE A 443 9.52 22.93 -8.32
C ILE A 443 11.05 22.90 -8.28
N ARG A 444 11.69 23.13 -9.43
CA ARG A 444 13.15 23.16 -9.53
C ARG A 444 13.72 24.43 -8.89
N VAL A 445 14.89 24.30 -8.29
CA VAL A 445 15.55 25.40 -7.53
C VAL A 445 15.74 26.65 -8.38
N TYR A 446 16.13 26.55 -9.65
CA TYR A 446 16.32 27.73 -10.49
C TYR A 446 15.01 28.46 -10.82
N VAL A 447 13.89 27.73 -10.90
CA VAL A 447 12.57 28.34 -11.13
C VAL A 447 12.13 29.09 -9.89
N VAL A 448 12.39 28.50 -8.71
CA VAL A 448 12.17 29.17 -7.44
C VAL A 448 13.01 30.44 -7.33
N LYS A 449 14.29 30.41 -7.74
CA LYS A 449 15.18 31.58 -7.65
C LYS A 449 14.86 32.71 -8.63
N ASN A 450 14.42 32.37 -9.85
CA ASN A 450 14.34 33.35 -10.95
C ASN A 450 12.91 33.76 -11.32
N HIS A 451 11.90 32.98 -10.92
CA HIS A 451 10.53 33.09 -11.45
C HIS A 451 9.44 32.99 -10.39
N MET A 452 9.81 33.03 -9.11
CA MET A 452 8.86 33.02 -8.00
C MET A 452 9.25 34.11 -7.01
N THR A 453 8.25 34.75 -6.41
CA THR A 453 8.42 35.82 -5.42
C THR A 453 7.38 35.74 -4.30
N LEU A 454 7.63 36.43 -3.20
CA LEU A 454 6.78 36.44 -2.02
C LEU A 454 5.50 37.21 -2.32
N GLU A 455 5.63 38.28 -3.11
CA GLU A 455 4.50 39.03 -3.64
C GLU A 455 3.57 38.13 -4.45
N ASP A 456 4.08 37.25 -5.32
CA ASP A 456 3.25 36.31 -6.06
C ASP A 456 2.49 35.34 -5.13
N TYR A 457 3.16 34.89 -4.06
CA TYR A 457 2.53 34.07 -3.01
C TYR A 457 1.38 34.81 -2.31
N ILE A 458 1.59 36.07 -1.95
CA ILE A 458 0.59 36.94 -1.30
C ILE A 458 -0.56 37.24 -2.28
N LYS A 459 -0.24 37.61 -3.53
CA LYS A 459 -1.22 37.87 -4.60
C LYS A 459 -2.10 36.66 -4.87
N TYR A 460 -1.50 35.47 -4.95
CA TYR A 460 -2.24 34.22 -5.14
C TYR A 460 -3.16 33.92 -3.95
N LEU A 461 -2.69 34.13 -2.71
CA LEU A 461 -3.49 33.85 -1.51
C LEU A 461 -4.66 34.82 -1.34
N PHE A 462 -4.45 36.11 -1.59
CA PHE A 462 -5.44 37.18 -1.34
C PHE A 462 -6.21 37.65 -2.59
N GLY A 463 -5.93 37.08 -3.76
CA GLY A 463 -6.86 37.06 -4.90
C GLY A 463 -7.08 38.36 -5.66
N LYS A 464 -6.14 39.32 -5.65
CA LYS A 464 -6.31 40.62 -6.34
C LYS A 464 -5.86 40.63 -7.81
N GLU A 465 -5.01 39.69 -8.26
CA GLU A 465 -4.50 39.60 -9.64
C GLU A 465 -4.33 38.14 -10.11
N ARG A 466 -4.41 37.90 -11.43
CA ARG A 466 -4.13 36.58 -12.03
C ARG A 466 -2.62 36.32 -12.02
N VAL A 467 -2.16 35.50 -11.06
CA VAL A 467 -0.79 34.99 -11.04
C VAL A 467 -0.64 33.85 -12.06
N GLU A 468 0.46 33.82 -12.80
CA GLU A 468 0.75 32.74 -13.74
C GLU A 468 1.01 31.44 -12.97
N LEU A 469 0.07 30.50 -13.05
CA LEU A 469 0.06 29.28 -12.25
C LEU A 469 1.01 28.20 -12.76
N HIS A 470 1.43 28.29 -14.02
CA HIS A 470 2.21 27.25 -14.68
C HIS A 470 3.53 27.84 -15.15
N ARG A 471 4.64 27.16 -14.84
CA ARG A 471 5.97 27.53 -15.34
C ARG A 471 6.63 26.36 -16.04
N GLU A 472 7.40 26.70 -17.07
CA GLU A 472 8.21 25.72 -17.79
C GLU A 472 9.45 25.33 -16.98
N ASN A 473 9.60 24.03 -16.75
CA ASN A 473 10.80 23.43 -16.23
C ASN A 473 11.59 22.81 -17.37
N MET A 474 12.71 23.44 -17.71
CA MET A 474 13.78 22.90 -18.53
C MET A 474 14.69 21.97 -17.70
N SER A 475 15.06 20.84 -18.29
CA SER A 475 15.99 19.90 -17.68
C SER A 475 16.79 19.12 -18.71
N ILE A 476 18.06 18.84 -18.41
CA ILE A 476 18.92 18.00 -19.24
C ILE A 476 19.00 16.62 -18.59
N TRP A 477 18.69 15.58 -19.37
CA TRP A 477 18.72 14.19 -18.95
C TRP A 477 19.64 13.41 -19.89
N SER A 478 20.28 12.36 -19.36
CA SER A 478 21.02 11.41 -20.19
C SER A 478 20.21 10.13 -20.30
N PHE A 479 19.87 9.75 -21.53
CA PHE A 479 19.30 8.43 -21.84
C PHE A 479 20.26 7.73 -22.79
N ASN A 480 20.76 6.56 -22.41
CA ASN A 480 21.71 5.78 -23.22
C ASN A 480 22.91 6.61 -23.73
N HIS A 481 23.49 7.43 -22.84
CA HIS A 481 24.60 8.35 -23.15
C HIS A 481 24.26 9.48 -24.15
N GLN A 482 23.00 9.69 -24.50
CA GLN A 482 22.55 10.85 -25.27
C GLN A 482 21.93 11.89 -24.33
N LEU A 483 22.37 13.15 -24.46
CA LEU A 483 21.81 14.27 -23.71
C LEU A 483 20.54 14.76 -24.40
N VAL A 484 19.43 14.77 -23.66
CA VAL A 484 18.13 15.24 -24.12
C VAL A 484 17.67 16.36 -23.21
N THR A 485 17.12 17.42 -23.80
CA THR A 485 16.47 18.49 -23.05
C THR A 485 14.98 18.18 -22.93
N ILE A 486 14.50 17.93 -21.72
CA ILE A 486 13.09 17.72 -21.41
C ILE A 486 12.50 19.04 -20.92
N LYS A 487 11.42 19.47 -21.57
CA LYS A 487 10.55 20.55 -21.10
C LYS A 487 9.36 19.95 -20.37
N THR A 488 9.03 20.46 -19.19
CA THR A 488 7.84 20.02 -18.42
C THR A 488 7.17 21.22 -17.79
N THR A 489 5.87 21.40 -18.04
CA THR A 489 5.11 22.49 -17.42
C THR A 489 4.62 22.06 -16.04
N ASN A 490 5.05 22.75 -14.98
CA ASN A 490 4.67 22.45 -13.61
C ASN A 490 3.77 23.57 -13.04
N LEU A 491 2.79 23.15 -12.23
CA LEU A 491 1.98 24.06 -11.42
C LEU A 491 2.83 24.63 -10.27
N THR A 492 2.96 25.95 -10.18
CA THR A 492 3.87 26.63 -9.25
C THR A 492 3.20 27.06 -7.95
N TYR A 493 2.03 27.69 -8.03
CA TYR A 493 1.25 28.14 -6.88
C TYR A 493 0.02 27.25 -6.72
N ASN A 494 -0.07 26.55 -5.58
CA ASN A 494 -1.14 25.62 -5.30
C ASN A 494 -1.41 25.51 -3.80
N ASN A 495 -2.65 25.73 -3.39
CA ASN A 495 -3.14 25.55 -2.01
C ASN A 495 -3.80 24.18 -1.75
N TYR A 496 -4.04 23.36 -2.77
CA TYR A 496 -4.64 22.02 -2.62
C TYR A 496 -3.64 21.02 -2.02
N ASP A 497 -4.09 20.22 -1.04
CA ASP A 497 -3.33 19.07 -0.48
C ASP A 497 -3.48 17.83 -1.36
N ASP A 498 -2.84 17.85 -2.53
CA ASP A 498 -2.82 16.75 -3.51
C ASP A 498 -1.96 15.54 -3.08
N LYS A 499 -1.31 15.58 -1.90
CA LYS A 499 -0.32 14.58 -1.48
C LYS A 499 -0.90 13.29 -0.89
N ARG A 500 -2.22 13.25 -0.64
CA ARG A 500 -2.87 12.12 0.05
C ARG A 500 -3.68 11.20 -0.88
N VAL A 501 -3.58 11.38 -2.21
CA VAL A 501 -4.26 10.53 -3.19
C VAL A 501 -3.46 9.26 -3.48
#